data_AF-A0A7V5IZB8-F1
#
_entry.id   AF-A0A7V5IZB8-F1
#
_cell.length_a   1.000
_cell.length_b   1.000
_cell.length_c   1.000
_cell.angle_alpha   90.00
_cell.angle_beta   90.00
_cell.angle_gamma   90.00
#
_symmetry.space_group_name_H-M   'P 1'
#
loop_
_entity.id
_entity.type
_entity.pdbx_description
1 polymer ?
#
loop_
_entity_poly.entity_id
_entity_poly.type
_entity_poly.pdbx_seq_one_letter_code
_entity_poly.pdbx_strand_id
1 'polypeptide(L)'
;MLEILSFYQNLPQKINPVAWRLGEVEIYWYSLAWVLAVLTAWGIAFWRIKKAEAPAEFDGDFLEKVVLWGLVGALLGGRLGYVLLYRPDFFLSDPWSIVSPFDSNGRWIGLRGMSFFGGLAGLAASLSLLARQSRIGFWKITDFIAPAAAAGYFWGRVGNFLGGELYGSPTDKPWGMYFDGQLRHPSQIYEATLEGAVLFWLLWKIRNKDPG
;
A
#
# COMPACT_ATOMS: atom_id res chain seq x y z
N MET A 1 -7.11 32.79 14.26
CA MET A 1 -6.02 32.36 13.34
C MET A 1 -4.99 31.47 14.07
N LEU A 2 -4.46 31.88 15.23
CA LEU A 2 -3.51 31.08 16.01
C LEU A 2 -4.08 29.74 16.50
N GLU A 3 -5.35 29.69 16.90
CA GLU A 3 -6.01 28.44 17.31
C GLU A 3 -6.15 27.43 16.18
N ILE A 4 -6.48 27.89 14.95
CA ILE A 4 -6.60 27.04 13.78
C ILE A 4 -5.25 26.44 13.41
N LEU A 5 -4.19 27.27 13.42
CA LEU A 5 -2.84 26.82 13.15
C LEU A 5 -2.37 25.80 14.19
N SER A 6 -2.58 26.09 15.48
CA SER A 6 -2.25 25.15 16.57
C SER A 6 -3.02 23.84 16.43
N PHE A 7 -4.32 23.90 16.11
CA PHE A 7 -5.11 22.70 15.87
C PHE A 7 -4.54 21.87 14.71
N TYR A 8 -4.23 22.50 13.58
CA TYR A 8 -3.65 21.85 12.40
C TYR A 8 -2.31 21.19 12.71
N GLN A 9 -1.38 21.93 13.33
CA GLN A 9 -0.03 21.43 13.60
C GLN A 9 -0.04 20.27 14.59
N ASN A 10 -0.97 20.25 15.55
CA ASN A 10 -1.06 19.20 16.57
C ASN A 10 -2.06 18.08 16.19
N LEU A 11 -2.61 18.08 14.98
CA LEU A 11 -3.60 17.10 14.55
C LEU A 11 -3.09 15.65 14.66
N PRO A 12 -1.87 15.30 14.19
CA PRO A 12 -1.40 13.91 14.24
C PRO A 12 -1.31 13.35 15.67
N GLN A 13 -0.92 14.19 16.63
CA GLN A 13 -0.79 13.78 18.04
C GLN A 13 -2.13 13.48 18.71
N LYS A 14 -3.24 13.95 18.13
CA LYS A 14 -4.59 13.71 18.62
C LYS A 14 -5.22 12.44 18.02
N ILE A 15 -4.58 11.84 17.02
CA ILE A 15 -5.09 10.65 16.34
C ILE A 15 -4.57 9.42 17.08
N ASN A 16 -5.49 8.56 17.50
CA ASN A 16 -5.14 7.23 17.97
C ASN A 16 -4.89 6.33 16.75
N PRO A 17 -3.70 5.71 16.59
CA PRO A 17 -3.42 4.83 15.46
C PRO A 17 -4.30 3.55 15.46
N VAL A 18 -4.84 3.18 16.61
CA VAL A 18 -5.81 2.09 16.76
C VAL A 18 -7.21 2.62 16.45
N ALA A 19 -7.83 2.09 15.39
CA ALA A 19 -9.19 2.42 14.99
C ALA A 19 -10.21 1.76 15.92
N TRP A 20 -10.04 0.47 16.20
CA TRP A 20 -10.93 -0.31 17.07
C TRP A 20 -10.17 -1.33 17.91
N ARG A 21 -10.74 -1.66 19.07
CA ARG A 21 -10.28 -2.74 19.95
C ARG A 21 -11.38 -3.78 20.11
N LEU A 22 -11.10 -5.01 19.70
CA LEU A 22 -11.98 -6.16 19.86
C LEU A 22 -11.34 -7.12 20.87
N GLY A 23 -11.58 -6.87 22.16
CA GLY A 23 -10.87 -7.57 23.24
C GLY A 23 -9.37 -7.26 23.19
N GLU A 24 -8.54 -8.30 23.02
CA GLU A 24 -7.08 -8.18 22.93
C GLU A 24 -6.58 -7.85 21.52
N VAL A 25 -7.46 -7.88 20.51
CA VAL A 25 -7.10 -7.61 19.11
C VAL A 25 -7.30 -6.13 18.80
N GLU A 26 -6.21 -5.46 18.43
CA GLU A 26 -6.22 -4.07 17.97
C GLU A 26 -6.28 -3.99 16.45
N ILE A 27 -7.23 -3.24 15.92
CA ILE A 27 -7.37 -2.94 14.49
C ILE A 27 -6.82 -1.54 14.25
N TYR A 28 -5.77 -1.45 13.44
CA TYR A 28 -5.08 -0.20 13.14
C TYR A 28 -5.68 0.49 11.91
N TRP A 29 -5.69 1.83 11.90
CA TRP A 29 -6.08 2.61 10.72
C TRP A 29 -5.26 2.24 9.49
N TYR A 30 -3.99 1.92 9.69
CA TYR A 30 -3.10 1.46 8.64
C TYR A 30 -3.62 0.19 7.93
N SER A 31 -4.09 -0.80 8.69
CA SER A 31 -4.65 -2.03 8.12
C SER A 31 -5.93 -1.75 7.33
N LEU A 32 -6.78 -0.85 7.83
CA LEU A 32 -8.00 -0.44 7.13
C LEU A 32 -7.69 0.32 5.85
N ALA A 33 -6.69 1.18 5.87
CA ALA A 33 -6.21 1.88 4.69
C ALA A 33 -5.71 0.93 3.61
N TRP A 34 -5.04 -0.17 3.97
CA TRP A 34 -4.67 -1.23 3.02
C TRP A 34 -5.89 -1.90 2.40
N VAL A 35 -6.92 -2.21 3.19
CA VAL A 35 -8.18 -2.76 2.67
C VAL A 35 -8.83 -1.78 1.70
N LEU A 36 -8.91 -0.49 2.06
CA LEU A 36 -9.44 0.56 1.18
C LEU A 36 -8.62 0.73 -0.10
N ALA A 37 -7.29 0.60 -0.02
CA ALA A 37 -6.41 0.66 -1.18
C ALA A 37 -6.75 -0.44 -2.20
N VAL A 38 -6.88 -1.69 -1.72
CA VAL A 38 -7.22 -2.84 -2.55
C VAL A 38 -8.63 -2.73 -3.11
N LEU A 39 -9.63 -2.38 -2.28
CA LEU A 39 -11.01 -2.23 -2.72
C LEU A 39 -11.18 -1.11 -3.75
N THR A 40 -10.46 0.00 -3.56
CA THR A 40 -10.47 1.12 -4.52
C THR A 40 -9.85 0.69 -5.84
N ALA A 41 -8.68 0.04 -5.81
CA ALA A 41 -8.02 -0.42 -7.02
C ALA A 41 -8.87 -1.47 -7.77
N TRP A 42 -9.40 -2.46 -7.05
CA TRP A 42 -10.30 -3.47 -7.60
C TRP A 42 -11.56 -2.83 -8.18
N GLY A 43 -12.23 -1.94 -7.44
CA GLY A 43 -13.46 -1.30 -7.88
C GLY A 43 -13.27 -0.46 -9.14
N ILE A 44 -12.18 0.29 -9.24
CA ILE A 44 -11.83 1.06 -10.45
C ILE A 44 -11.56 0.13 -11.64
N ALA A 45 -10.76 -0.92 -11.46
CA ALA A 45 -10.45 -1.88 -12.51
C ALA A 45 -11.70 -2.65 -12.98
N PHE A 46 -12.53 -3.08 -12.04
CA PHE A 46 -13.79 -3.77 -12.32
C PHE A 46 -14.78 -2.86 -13.07
N TRP A 47 -14.87 -1.59 -12.66
CA TRP A 47 -15.67 -0.60 -13.37
C TRP A 47 -15.21 -0.43 -14.83
N ARG A 48 -13.90 -0.41 -15.09
CA ARG A 48 -13.36 -0.35 -16.45
C ARG A 48 -13.74 -1.56 -17.29
N ILE A 49 -13.69 -2.77 -16.71
CA ILE A 49 -14.16 -4.00 -17.37
C ILE A 49 -15.64 -3.87 -17.73
N LYS A 50 -16.48 -3.42 -16.80
CA LYS A 50 -17.92 -3.22 -17.03
C LYS A 50 -18.24 -2.14 -18.06
N LYS A 51 -17.34 -1.18 -18.27
CA LYS A 51 -17.46 -0.12 -19.28
C LYS A 51 -16.83 -0.48 -20.62
N ALA A 52 -16.35 -1.72 -20.80
CA ALA A 52 -15.59 -2.15 -21.97
C ALA A 52 -14.35 -1.26 -22.24
N GLU A 53 -13.79 -0.64 -21.20
CA GLU A 53 -12.51 0.10 -21.22
C GLU A 53 -11.31 -0.81 -20.83
N ALA A 54 -11.49 -2.12 -20.98
CA ALA A 54 -10.53 -3.17 -20.65
C ALA A 54 -10.37 -4.11 -21.86
N PRO A 55 -9.17 -4.69 -22.08
CA PRO A 55 -8.99 -5.64 -23.16
C PRO A 55 -9.95 -6.82 -23.08
N ALA A 56 -10.30 -7.41 -24.23
CA ALA A 56 -11.30 -8.47 -24.30
C ALA A 56 -10.98 -9.68 -23.41
N GLU A 57 -9.69 -9.93 -23.14
CA GLU A 57 -9.21 -11.02 -22.29
C GLU A 57 -9.35 -10.72 -20.78
N PHE A 58 -9.77 -9.51 -20.39
CA PHE A 58 -9.83 -9.05 -19.01
C PHE A 58 -11.28 -9.12 -18.52
N ASP A 59 -11.62 -10.20 -17.84
CA ASP A 59 -12.91 -10.38 -17.16
C ASP A 59 -12.76 -10.26 -15.63
N GLY A 60 -13.88 -10.46 -14.92
CA GLY A 60 -13.91 -10.40 -13.45
C GLY A 60 -12.98 -11.43 -12.81
N ASP A 61 -13.00 -12.67 -13.32
CA ASP A 61 -12.19 -13.77 -12.81
C ASP A 61 -10.69 -13.49 -13.01
N PHE A 62 -10.31 -12.93 -14.15
CA PHE A 62 -8.93 -12.51 -14.41
C PHE A 62 -8.52 -11.36 -13.50
N LEU A 63 -9.38 -10.37 -13.25
CA LEU A 63 -9.09 -9.30 -12.30
C LEU A 63 -8.89 -9.84 -10.88
N GLU A 64 -9.71 -10.78 -10.43
CA GLU A 64 -9.53 -11.43 -9.13
C GLU A 64 -8.19 -12.15 -9.04
N LYS A 65 -7.77 -12.84 -10.11
CA LYS A 65 -6.42 -13.45 -10.19
C LYS A 65 -5.34 -12.39 -10.10
N VAL A 66 -5.45 -11.26 -10.83
CA VAL A 66 -4.46 -10.17 -10.76
C VAL A 66 -4.33 -9.62 -9.34
N VAL A 67 -5.45 -9.37 -8.66
CA VAL A 67 -5.45 -8.89 -7.27
C VAL A 67 -4.82 -9.92 -6.33
N LEU A 68 -5.24 -11.19 -6.41
CA LEU A 68 -4.72 -12.26 -5.53
C LEU A 68 -3.22 -12.51 -5.75
N TRP A 69 -2.80 -12.68 -7.01
CA TRP A 69 -1.38 -12.86 -7.36
C TRP A 69 -0.55 -11.64 -6.95
N GLY A 70 -1.10 -10.44 -7.12
CA GLY A 70 -0.42 -9.20 -6.71
C GLY A 70 -0.23 -9.12 -5.21
N LEU A 71 -1.28 -9.37 -4.42
CA LEU A 71 -1.23 -9.38 -2.96
C LEU A 71 -0.27 -10.45 -2.42
N VAL A 72 -0.39 -11.68 -2.90
CA VAL A 72 0.48 -12.79 -2.47
C VAL A 72 1.94 -12.50 -2.85
N GLY A 73 2.19 -12.04 -4.08
CA GLY A 73 3.52 -11.67 -4.54
C GLY A 73 4.15 -10.56 -3.70
N ALA A 74 3.40 -9.49 -3.42
CA ALA A 74 3.87 -8.37 -2.61
C ALA A 74 4.15 -8.79 -1.16
N LEU A 75 3.29 -9.61 -0.55
CA LEU A 75 3.48 -10.10 0.82
C LEU A 75 4.70 -11.02 0.93
N LEU A 76 4.79 -12.02 0.05
CA LEU A 76 5.91 -12.97 0.05
C LEU A 76 7.23 -12.28 -0.29
N GLY A 77 7.23 -11.46 -1.34
CA GLY A 77 8.41 -10.68 -1.73
C GLY A 77 8.83 -9.69 -0.65
N GLY A 78 7.88 -9.01 -0.01
CA GLY A 78 8.15 -8.07 1.07
C GLY A 78 8.80 -8.78 2.25
N ARG A 79 8.31 -9.97 2.58
CA ARG A 79 8.83 -10.78 3.67
C ARG A 79 10.23 -11.30 3.37
N LEU A 80 10.42 -11.91 2.19
CA LEU A 80 11.72 -12.43 1.75
C LEU A 80 12.75 -11.31 1.58
N GLY A 81 12.36 -10.16 1.03
CA GLY A 81 13.24 -9.01 0.91
C GLY A 81 13.64 -8.44 2.26
N TYR A 82 12.74 -8.46 3.25
CA TYR A 82 13.09 -8.05 4.61
C TYR A 82 14.12 -9.00 5.23
N VAL A 83 13.86 -10.30 5.10
CA VAL A 83 14.75 -11.39 5.55
C VAL A 83 16.16 -11.25 4.99
N LEU A 84 16.26 -11.16 3.66
CA LEU A 84 17.54 -11.18 2.97
C LEU A 84 18.36 -9.90 3.17
N LEU A 85 17.70 -8.74 3.23
CA LEU A 85 18.40 -7.45 3.27
C LEU A 85 18.71 -6.97 4.68
N TYR A 86 17.89 -7.30 5.67
CA TYR A 86 18.00 -6.71 7.01
C TYR A 86 18.36 -7.70 8.11
N ARG A 87 18.05 -9.00 7.95
CA ARG A 87 18.22 -10.00 9.03
C ARG A 87 18.71 -11.38 8.56
N PRO A 88 19.66 -11.49 7.61
CA PRO A 88 20.04 -12.77 7.02
C PRO A 88 20.50 -13.81 8.07
N ASP A 89 21.33 -13.40 9.04
CA ASP A 89 21.89 -14.30 10.06
C ASP A 89 20.82 -14.92 10.98
N PHE A 90 19.80 -14.13 11.34
CA PHE A 90 18.69 -14.58 12.19
C PHE A 90 17.85 -15.68 11.50
N PHE A 91 17.68 -15.58 10.19
CA PHE A 91 16.89 -16.55 9.43
C PHE A 91 17.65 -17.83 9.11
N LEU A 92 18.98 -17.81 9.09
CA LEU A 92 19.78 -19.04 9.03
C LEU A 92 19.63 -19.88 10.30
N SER A 93 19.44 -19.23 11.47
CA SER A 93 19.21 -19.92 12.74
C SER A 93 17.77 -20.37 12.96
N ASP A 94 16.78 -19.66 12.40
CA ASP A 94 15.37 -20.04 12.49
C ASP A 94 14.62 -19.73 11.18
N PRO A 95 14.65 -20.66 10.20
CA PRO A 95 13.96 -20.48 8.92
C PRO A 95 12.43 -20.37 9.05
N TRP A 96 11.83 -20.92 10.11
CA TRP A 96 10.38 -20.90 10.30
C TRP A 96 9.87 -19.50 10.63
N SER A 97 10.71 -18.66 11.24
CA SER A 97 10.40 -17.26 11.50
C SER A 97 10.09 -16.44 10.23
N ILE A 98 10.46 -16.92 9.03
CA ILE A 98 10.13 -16.26 7.75
C ILE A 98 8.63 -16.19 7.57
N VAL A 99 7.89 -17.24 7.95
CA VAL A 99 6.44 -17.32 7.70
C VAL A 99 5.64 -17.14 8.98
N SER A 100 6.26 -17.31 10.16
CA SER A 100 5.59 -17.19 11.44
C SER A 100 5.04 -15.78 11.70
N PRO A 101 3.74 -15.63 12.01
CA PRO A 101 3.15 -14.39 12.52
C PRO A 101 3.29 -14.25 14.05
N PHE A 102 4.02 -15.16 14.69
CA PHE A 102 4.25 -15.20 16.13
C PHE A 102 5.69 -14.80 16.46
N ASP A 103 5.87 -14.12 17.61
CA ASP A 103 7.19 -13.87 18.17
C ASP A 103 7.82 -15.16 18.75
N SER A 104 9.08 -15.08 19.20
CA SER A 104 9.79 -16.22 19.82
C SER A 104 9.13 -16.73 21.11
N ASN A 105 8.19 -15.97 21.69
CA ASN A 105 7.43 -16.33 22.89
C ASN A 105 6.00 -16.81 22.56
N GLY A 106 5.68 -17.03 21.27
CA GLY A 106 4.37 -17.52 20.82
C GLY A 106 3.27 -16.45 20.81
N ARG A 107 3.58 -15.17 20.99
CA ARG A 107 2.60 -14.09 20.94
C ARG A 107 2.30 -13.72 19.50
N TRP A 108 1.02 -13.57 19.17
CA TRP A 108 0.61 -13.08 17.86
C TRP A 108 1.02 -11.61 17.71
N ILE A 109 1.98 -11.35 16.83
CA ILE A 109 2.45 -10.00 16.51
C ILE A 109 2.06 -9.58 15.10
N GLY A 110 1.47 -10.51 14.32
CA GLY A 110 1.18 -10.36 12.91
C GLY A 110 2.44 -10.47 12.05
N LEU A 111 2.30 -10.24 10.74
CA LEU A 111 3.42 -10.21 9.81
C LEU A 111 4.14 -8.85 9.87
N ARG A 112 4.99 -8.66 10.89
CA ARG A 112 5.85 -7.46 11.05
C ARG A 112 7.17 -7.63 10.33
N GLY A 113 7.70 -6.57 9.73
CA GLY A 113 8.99 -6.59 9.03
C GLY A 113 8.81 -6.98 7.56
N MET A 114 8.56 -5.97 6.74
CA MET A 114 8.36 -6.06 5.30
C MET A 114 9.31 -5.09 4.60
N SER A 115 9.93 -5.52 3.50
CA SER A 115 10.75 -4.68 2.64
C SER A 115 9.90 -4.14 1.50
N PHE A 116 9.89 -2.83 1.31
CA PHE A 116 9.22 -2.21 0.17
C PHE A 116 9.75 -2.75 -1.16
N PHE A 117 11.07 -2.75 -1.35
CA PHE A 117 11.71 -3.26 -2.57
C PHE A 117 11.48 -4.76 -2.76
N GLY A 118 11.47 -5.53 -1.67
CA GLY A 118 11.08 -6.93 -1.71
C GLY A 118 9.65 -7.11 -2.21
N GLY A 119 8.72 -6.31 -1.69
CA GLY A 119 7.31 -6.36 -2.08
C GLY A 119 7.10 -5.97 -3.55
N LEU A 120 7.77 -4.92 -4.01
CA LEU A 120 7.75 -4.51 -5.41
C LEU A 120 8.30 -5.60 -6.35
N ALA A 121 9.43 -6.21 -5.99
CA ALA A 121 10.01 -7.30 -6.77
C ALA A 121 9.10 -8.54 -6.79
N GLY A 122 8.51 -8.89 -5.65
CA GLY A 122 7.58 -10.01 -5.53
C GLY A 122 6.28 -9.79 -6.31
N LEU A 123 5.73 -8.57 -6.29
CA LEU A 123 4.59 -8.16 -7.12
C LEU A 123 4.92 -8.27 -8.61
N ALA A 124 6.06 -7.73 -9.04
CA ALA A 124 6.47 -7.79 -10.44
C ALA A 124 6.67 -9.25 -10.90
N ALA A 125 7.30 -10.08 -10.07
CA ALA A 125 7.50 -11.50 -10.35
C ALA A 125 6.17 -12.27 -10.43
N SER A 126 5.25 -12.05 -9.48
CA SER A 126 3.95 -12.75 -9.48
C SER A 126 3.09 -12.36 -10.68
N LEU A 127 3.03 -11.07 -11.03
CA LEU A 127 2.32 -10.61 -12.23
C LEU A 127 2.99 -11.10 -13.52
N SER A 128 4.33 -11.23 -13.55
CA SER A 128 5.04 -11.80 -14.69
C SER A 128 4.73 -13.29 -14.88
N LEU A 129 4.56 -14.03 -13.78
CA LEU A 129 4.16 -15.44 -13.83
C LEU A 129 2.70 -15.58 -14.29
N LEU A 130 1.79 -14.77 -13.76
CA LEU A 130 0.40 -14.73 -14.20
C LEU A 130 0.29 -14.38 -15.69
N ALA A 131 1.03 -13.37 -16.15
CA ALA A 131 1.12 -12.98 -17.55
C ALA A 131 1.49 -14.17 -18.46
N ARG A 132 2.52 -14.93 -18.07
CA ARG A 132 2.94 -16.14 -18.80
C ARG A 132 1.87 -17.23 -18.79
N GLN A 133 1.24 -17.48 -17.65
CA GLN A 133 0.20 -18.51 -17.53
C GLN A 133 -1.04 -18.19 -18.35
N SER A 134 -1.45 -16.92 -18.36
CA SER A 134 -2.64 -16.45 -19.06
C SER A 134 -2.38 -16.06 -20.52
N ARG A 135 -1.12 -16.15 -20.99
CA ARG A 135 -0.69 -15.69 -22.33
C ARG A 135 -1.05 -14.24 -22.62
N ILE A 136 -1.10 -13.40 -21.57
CA ILE A 136 -1.34 -11.97 -21.65
C ILE A 136 0.00 -11.26 -21.39
N GLY A 137 0.34 -10.24 -22.17
CA GLY A 137 1.58 -9.49 -21.96
C GLY A 137 1.63 -8.83 -20.58
N PHE A 138 2.77 -8.92 -19.89
CA PHE A 138 2.98 -8.29 -18.57
C PHE A 138 2.61 -6.80 -18.57
N TRP A 139 3.09 -6.07 -19.59
CA TRP A 139 2.81 -4.64 -19.76
C TRP A 139 1.32 -4.36 -19.95
N LYS A 140 0.59 -5.24 -20.65
CA LYS A 140 -0.87 -5.13 -20.82
C LYS A 140 -1.60 -5.21 -19.47
N ILE A 141 -1.14 -6.06 -18.56
CA ILE A 141 -1.67 -6.15 -17.19
C ILE A 141 -1.34 -4.89 -16.40
N THR A 142 -0.06 -4.48 -16.38
CA THR A 142 0.39 -3.35 -15.56
C THR A 142 -0.20 -2.03 -16.04
N ASP A 143 -0.31 -1.80 -17.35
CA ASP A 143 -0.92 -0.59 -17.93
C ASP A 143 -2.41 -0.51 -17.58
N PHE A 144 -3.08 -1.67 -17.54
CA PHE A 144 -4.48 -1.75 -17.15
C PHE A 144 -4.67 -1.40 -15.66
N ILE A 145 -3.82 -1.91 -14.76
CA ILE A 145 -3.99 -1.66 -13.32
C ILE A 145 -3.32 -0.38 -12.82
N ALA A 146 -2.43 0.26 -13.58
CA ALA A 146 -1.65 1.42 -13.12
C ALA A 146 -2.51 2.59 -12.58
N PRO A 147 -3.59 3.05 -13.25
CA PRO A 147 -4.44 4.09 -12.69
C PRO A 147 -5.09 3.64 -11.37
N ALA A 148 -5.59 2.40 -11.31
CA ALA A 148 -6.20 1.83 -10.12
C ALA A 148 -5.21 1.71 -8.95
N ALA A 149 -3.95 1.35 -9.24
CA ALA A 149 -2.88 1.27 -8.25
C ALA A 149 -2.54 2.65 -7.66
N ALA A 150 -2.48 3.71 -8.49
CA ALA A 150 -2.26 5.08 -8.00
C ALA A 150 -3.40 5.54 -7.07
N ALA A 151 -4.66 5.22 -7.40
CA ALA A 151 -5.78 5.49 -6.51
C ALA A 151 -5.69 4.71 -5.19
N GLY A 152 -5.20 3.46 -5.23
CA GLY A 152 -4.93 2.67 -4.03
C GLY A 152 -3.82 3.27 -3.16
N TYR A 153 -2.76 3.80 -3.78
CA TYR A 153 -1.61 4.40 -3.11
C TYR A 153 -1.98 5.59 -2.22
N PHE A 154 -2.98 6.38 -2.64
CA PHE A 154 -3.56 7.46 -1.82
C PHE A 154 -3.93 6.96 -0.42
N TRP A 155 -4.64 5.83 -0.34
CA TRP A 155 -5.08 5.27 0.94
C TRP A 155 -3.90 4.81 1.78
N GLY A 156 -2.88 4.19 1.19
CA GLY A 156 -1.67 3.81 1.91
C GLY A 156 -1.03 4.99 2.65
N ARG A 157 -0.90 6.13 1.96
CA ARG A 157 -0.34 7.36 2.55
C ARG A 157 -1.25 8.02 3.57
N VAL A 158 -2.57 7.95 3.39
CA VAL A 158 -3.53 8.33 4.45
C VAL A 158 -3.36 7.42 5.67
N GLY A 159 -3.19 6.11 5.47
CA GLY A 159 -2.91 5.15 6.53
C GLY A 159 -1.64 5.49 7.31
N ASN A 160 -0.55 5.83 6.62
CA ASN A 160 0.69 6.27 7.27
C ASN A 160 0.49 7.55 8.09
N PHE A 161 -0.28 8.51 7.57
CA PHE A 161 -0.61 9.74 8.29
C PHE A 161 -1.40 9.47 9.58
N LEU A 162 -2.45 8.64 9.49
CA LEU A 162 -3.27 8.24 10.65
C LEU A 162 -2.49 7.37 11.65
N GLY A 163 -1.51 6.61 11.15
CA GLY A 163 -0.60 5.80 11.96
C GLY A 163 0.55 6.60 12.59
N GLY A 164 0.76 7.85 12.18
CA GLY A 164 1.87 8.68 12.67
C GLY A 164 3.24 8.22 12.18
N GLU A 165 3.33 7.54 11.04
CA GLU A 165 4.58 6.96 10.51
C GLU A 165 4.96 7.54 9.14
N LEU A 166 6.23 7.40 8.75
CA LEU A 166 6.78 7.87 7.45
C LEU A 166 6.59 9.38 7.18
N TYR A 167 6.65 10.19 8.23
CA TYR A 167 6.69 11.66 8.12
C TYR A 167 8.07 12.15 7.66
N GLY A 168 8.11 13.38 7.18
CA GLY A 168 9.29 13.97 6.56
C GLY A 168 10.32 14.50 7.57
N SER A 169 11.30 15.21 7.01
CA SER A 169 12.35 15.87 7.77
C SER A 169 11.80 16.99 8.68
N PRO A 170 12.52 17.34 9.76
CA PRO A 170 12.22 18.53 10.56
C PRO A 170 12.07 19.78 9.71
N THR A 171 11.18 20.67 10.13
CA THR A 171 10.86 21.88 9.37
C THR A 171 10.41 23.01 10.27
N ASP A 172 10.69 24.24 9.86
CA ASP A 172 10.21 25.47 10.49
C ASP A 172 9.06 26.11 9.68
N LYS A 173 8.55 25.42 8.65
CA LYS A 173 7.47 25.94 7.81
C LYS A 173 6.15 25.95 8.58
N PRO A 174 5.28 26.96 8.36
CA PRO A 174 4.05 27.10 9.13
C PRO A 174 3.05 25.95 8.90
N TRP A 175 3.12 25.27 7.76
CA TRP A 175 2.31 24.09 7.45
C TRP A 175 2.94 22.76 7.90
N GLY A 176 4.01 22.78 8.69
CA GLY A 176 4.52 21.57 9.36
C GLY A 176 3.49 21.01 10.33
N MET A 177 3.64 19.73 10.71
CA MET A 177 2.85 19.12 11.78
C MET A 177 3.77 18.45 12.80
N TYR A 178 3.34 18.40 14.06
CA TYR A 178 4.07 17.75 15.13
C TYR A 178 3.90 16.24 15.04
N PHE A 179 5.02 15.57 14.80
CA PHE A 179 5.16 14.12 14.92
C PHE A 179 6.26 13.85 15.96
N ASP A 180 5.99 12.98 16.93
CA ASP A 180 6.91 12.65 18.03
C ASP A 180 7.52 13.88 18.73
N GLY A 181 6.71 14.93 18.91
CA GLY A 181 7.10 16.16 19.61
C GLY A 181 7.95 17.13 18.80
N GLN A 182 8.21 16.86 17.52
CA GLN A 182 8.96 17.75 16.63
C GLN A 182 8.14 18.18 15.43
N LEU A 183 8.26 19.47 15.04
CA LEU A 183 7.63 19.99 13.84
C LEU A 183 8.33 19.42 12.60
N ARG A 184 7.57 18.74 11.75
CA ARG A 184 8.08 18.01 10.58
C ARG A 184 7.18 18.22 9.37
N HIS A 185 7.73 17.98 8.19
CA HIS A 185 6.94 17.97 6.97
C HIS A 185 5.94 16.80 7.01
N PRO A 186 4.62 17.03 6.86
CA PRO A 186 3.64 15.95 6.66
C PRO A 186 3.77 15.36 5.24
N SER A 187 4.90 14.73 4.94
CA SER A 187 5.22 14.15 3.63
C SER A 187 4.16 13.16 3.17
N GLN A 188 3.52 12.44 4.09
CA GLN A 188 2.43 11.52 3.77
C GLN A 188 1.27 12.24 3.07
N ILE A 189 0.94 13.47 3.47
CA ILE A 189 -0.11 14.27 2.81
C ILE A 189 0.35 14.69 1.41
N TYR A 190 1.62 15.08 1.27
CA TYR A 190 2.18 15.47 -0.02
C TYR A 190 2.17 14.28 -0.99
N GLU A 191 2.62 13.11 -0.54
CA GLU A 191 2.68 11.86 -1.30
C GLU A 191 1.27 11.34 -1.61
N ALA A 192 0.32 11.36 -0.66
CA ALA A 192 -1.08 11.04 -0.92
C ALA A 192 -1.65 11.92 -2.02
N THR A 193 -1.35 13.22 -1.98
CA THR A 193 -1.89 14.18 -2.95
C THR A 193 -1.24 14.02 -4.33
N LEU A 194 0.09 14.01 -4.40
CA LEU A 194 0.84 14.03 -5.66
C LEU A 194 0.91 12.65 -6.32
N GLU A 195 1.35 11.65 -5.58
CA GLU A 195 1.56 10.29 -6.09
C GLU A 195 0.30 9.42 -6.00
N GLY A 196 -0.66 9.81 -5.15
CA GLY A 196 -1.99 9.19 -5.10
C GLY A 196 -2.97 9.90 -6.04
N ALA A 197 -3.51 11.03 -5.59
CA ALA A 197 -4.64 11.68 -6.25
C ALA A 197 -4.29 12.31 -7.62
N VAL A 198 -3.19 13.08 -7.71
CA VAL A 198 -2.78 13.75 -8.95
C VAL A 198 -2.29 12.72 -9.97
N LEU A 199 -1.46 11.76 -9.55
CA LEU A 199 -1.00 10.69 -10.43
C LEU A 199 -2.18 9.84 -10.92
N PHE A 200 -3.12 9.48 -10.05
CA PHE A 200 -4.36 8.82 -10.48
C PHE A 200 -5.09 9.66 -11.54
N TRP A 201 -5.30 10.95 -11.30
CA TRP A 201 -5.97 11.83 -12.27
C TRP A 201 -5.25 11.88 -13.62
N LEU A 202 -3.93 12.00 -13.63
CA LEU A 202 -3.11 12.00 -14.84
C LEU A 202 -3.23 10.67 -15.60
N LEU A 203 -2.99 9.55 -14.92
CA LEU A 203 -3.09 8.22 -15.49
C LEU A 203 -4.51 7.92 -15.99
N TRP A 204 -5.52 8.37 -15.25
CA TRP A 204 -6.92 8.24 -15.61
C TRP A 204 -7.23 9.01 -16.89
N LYS A 205 -6.65 10.19 -17.10
CA LYS A 205 -6.85 10.99 -18.32
C LYS A 205 -6.20 10.37 -19.55
N ILE A 206 -5.01 9.79 -19.41
CA ILE A 206 -4.26 9.18 -20.53
C ILE A 206 -4.57 7.69 -20.75
N ARG A 207 -5.40 7.08 -19.88
CA ARG A 207 -5.72 5.65 -19.98
C ARG A 207 -6.29 5.33 -21.36
N ASN A 208 -5.89 4.18 -21.90
CA ASN A 208 -6.51 3.69 -23.12
C ASN A 208 -7.93 3.20 -22.82
N LYS A 209 -8.89 3.68 -23.60
CA LYS A 209 -10.31 3.29 -23.54
C LYS A 209 -10.72 2.33 -24.65
N ASP A 210 -9.93 2.23 -25.71
CA ASP A 210 -10.11 1.28 -26.82
C ASP A 210 -8.91 0.33 -26.84
N PRO A 211 -8.98 -0.78 -26.09
CA PRO A 211 -7.84 -1.66 -25.93
C PRO A 211 -7.47 -2.48 -27.17
N GLY A 212 -8.27 -2.44 -28.24
CA GLY A 212 -8.05 -3.22 -29.46
C GLY A 212 -8.32 -4.70 -29.28
#